data_AF-A0A5J4PIZ8-F1
#
_entry.id   AF-A0A5J4PIZ8-F1
#
_cell.length_a   1.000
_cell.length_b   1.000
_cell.length_c   1.000
_cell.angle_alpha   90.00
_cell.angle_beta   90.00
_cell.angle_gamma   90.00
#
_symmetry.space_group_name_H-M   'P 1'
#
loop_
_entity.id
_entity.type
_entity.pdbx_description
1 polymer ?
#
loop_
_entity_poly.entity_id
_entity_poly.type
_entity_poly.pdbx_seq_one_letter_code
_entity_poly.pdbx_strand_id
1 'polypeptide(L)'
;IIETSSLGFSFKDEPDLHQDLHIIESLPSSHHEMWTPVVKSKHAQITDSYNELKLIAKEKGGNRRRMDIIFRVYDDGVAFRYKLYRSARVGNRQLTKELTTFNIPGNPDAWVVEYDGGKYTSAQEAEFMQRRLDYVTDKTIAGLPFLIKQADNCWIAVTEAEIDNYAGFYIGTNGEKNQLTTKLSPLPGEDEQGVKVRFADDMITPWRVIMVGNTPGRLIESEIIQNLNPPCAIADPSWIKPGMSAWDHWWTGDEKVEIPVIKEYIDLASEMGWAYMLVDWQWYEPFNKPEA
;
A
#
# COMPACT_ATOMS: atom_id res chain seq x y z
N ILE A 1 -1.10 -17.53 13.03
CA ILE A 1 -0.34 -17.17 11.81
C ILE A 1 0.33 -15.81 11.92
N ILE A 2 -0.24 -14.88 12.69
CA ILE A 2 0.43 -13.68 13.22
C ILE A 2 0.34 -13.76 14.75
N GLU A 3 1.45 -13.56 15.45
CA GLU A 3 1.50 -13.50 16.92
C GLU A 3 1.20 -12.08 17.42
N THR A 4 1.13 -11.90 18.74
CA THR A 4 0.93 -10.59 19.36
C THR A 4 1.89 -9.56 18.76
N SER A 5 1.31 -8.54 18.13
CA SER A 5 2.03 -7.52 17.38
C SER A 5 1.73 -6.14 17.95
N SER A 6 2.70 -5.25 17.90
CA SER A 6 2.62 -3.91 18.46
C SER A 6 1.95 -2.95 17.49
N LEU A 7 1.25 -1.95 18.03
CA LEU A 7 0.60 -0.88 17.29
C LEU A 7 0.94 0.45 17.96
N GLY A 8 1.22 1.49 17.17
CA GLY A 8 1.51 2.81 17.73
C GLY A 8 2.30 3.70 16.79
N PHE A 9 2.70 4.86 17.29
CA PHE A 9 3.35 5.90 16.49
C PHE A 9 4.38 6.72 17.29
N SER A 10 5.44 7.14 16.62
CA SER A 10 6.39 8.14 17.09
C SER A 10 6.19 9.44 16.34
N PHE A 11 6.32 10.55 17.06
CA PHE A 11 6.13 11.90 16.55
C PHE A 11 7.37 12.73 16.85
N LYS A 12 7.64 13.74 16.03
CA LYS A 12 8.66 14.74 16.36
C LYS A 12 8.16 15.63 17.49
N ASP A 13 9.02 15.86 18.48
CA ASP A 13 8.76 16.75 19.62
C ASP A 13 7.53 16.36 20.49
N GLU A 14 7.06 15.12 20.40
CA GLU A 14 6.03 14.55 21.29
C GLU A 14 6.45 13.14 21.75
N PRO A 15 6.04 12.69 22.95
CA PRO A 15 6.22 11.30 23.37
C PRO A 15 5.56 10.33 22.40
N ASP A 16 6.09 9.12 22.27
CA ASP A 16 5.46 8.07 21.46
C ASP A 16 4.04 7.74 21.94
N LEU A 17 3.15 7.39 21.02
CA LEU A 17 1.79 6.94 21.27
C LEU A 17 1.70 5.43 21.02
N HIS A 18 2.06 4.64 22.02
CA HIS A 18 2.09 3.17 21.90
C HIS A 18 1.89 2.42 23.24
N GLN A 19 2.18 3.05 24.37
CA GLN A 19 2.04 2.47 25.71
C GLN A 19 0.95 3.17 26.51
N ASP A 20 0.54 2.52 27.61
CA ASP A 20 -0.45 3.02 28.58
C ASP A 20 -1.82 3.41 27.95
N LEU A 21 -2.12 2.82 26.79
CA LEU A 21 -3.41 2.93 26.15
C LEU A 21 -4.40 1.95 26.80
N HIS A 22 -5.60 2.44 27.10
CA HIS A 22 -6.73 1.61 27.46
C HIS A 22 -7.87 1.85 26.49
N ILE A 23 -8.63 0.78 26.21
CA ILE A 23 -9.84 0.86 25.41
C ILE A 23 -10.91 1.53 26.26
N ILE A 24 -11.41 2.67 25.81
CA ILE A 24 -12.53 3.38 26.46
C ILE A 24 -13.87 2.99 25.84
N GLU A 25 -13.86 2.54 24.58
CA GLU A 25 -15.06 2.15 23.87
C GLU A 25 -14.72 1.12 22.76
N SER A 26 -15.66 0.21 22.53
CA SER A 26 -15.59 -0.85 21.52
C SER A 26 -16.89 -0.86 20.74
N LEU A 27 -16.80 -0.66 19.44
CA LEU A 27 -17.93 -0.45 18.54
C LEU A 27 -17.90 -1.51 17.44
N PRO A 28 -18.56 -2.68 17.65
CA PRO A 28 -18.69 -3.70 16.62
C PRO A 28 -19.76 -3.31 15.60
N SER A 29 -19.53 -3.65 14.34
CA SER A 29 -20.52 -3.57 13.27
C SER A 29 -20.25 -4.65 12.21
N SER A 30 -21.17 -4.79 11.26
CA SER A 30 -20.97 -5.62 10.08
C SER A 30 -21.42 -4.87 8.84
N HIS A 31 -20.84 -5.24 7.70
CA HIS A 31 -21.16 -4.65 6.41
C HIS A 31 -21.32 -5.77 5.38
N HIS A 32 -22.26 -5.56 4.46
CA HIS A 32 -22.47 -6.43 3.33
C HIS A 32 -23.08 -5.61 2.18
N GLU A 33 -22.35 -5.51 1.07
CA GLU A 33 -22.75 -4.82 -0.14
C GLU A 33 -22.25 -5.58 -1.37
N MET A 34 -22.92 -5.41 -2.50
CA MET A 34 -22.41 -5.78 -3.81
C MET A 34 -22.34 -4.55 -4.70
N TRP A 35 -21.22 -4.37 -5.39
CA TRP A 35 -20.99 -3.24 -6.27
C TRP A 35 -20.36 -3.66 -7.60
N THR A 36 -20.50 -2.82 -8.62
CA THR A 36 -19.93 -3.07 -9.95
C THR A 36 -18.80 -2.07 -10.19
N PRO A 37 -17.56 -2.53 -10.43
CA PRO A 37 -16.45 -1.62 -10.72
C PRO A 37 -16.64 -0.95 -12.09
N VAL A 38 -16.23 0.32 -12.18
CA VAL A 38 -16.22 1.10 -13.41
C VAL A 38 -15.41 0.39 -14.50
N VAL A 39 -14.18 0.00 -14.16
CA VAL A 39 -13.33 -0.87 -14.98
C VAL A 39 -13.28 -2.23 -14.31
N LYS A 40 -13.85 -3.24 -14.97
CA LYS A 40 -13.82 -4.61 -14.49
C LYS A 40 -12.41 -5.17 -14.65
N SER A 41 -11.87 -5.74 -13.58
CA SER A 41 -10.58 -6.44 -13.58
C SER A 41 -10.81 -7.93 -13.40
N LYS A 42 -10.84 -8.41 -12.15
CA LYS A 42 -11.00 -9.84 -11.83
C LYS A 42 -12.46 -10.28 -11.85
N HIS A 43 -13.36 -9.48 -11.27
CA HIS A 43 -14.78 -9.78 -11.20
C HIS A 43 -15.64 -8.67 -11.83
N ALA A 44 -16.76 -9.08 -12.45
CA ALA A 44 -17.74 -8.15 -13.00
C ALA A 44 -18.64 -7.50 -11.95
N GLN A 45 -18.80 -8.16 -10.80
CA GLN A 45 -19.48 -7.68 -9.60
C GLN A 45 -18.65 -8.13 -8.40
N ILE A 46 -18.44 -7.22 -7.45
CA ILE A 46 -17.62 -7.44 -6.26
C ILE A 46 -18.54 -7.45 -5.05
N THR A 47 -18.29 -8.37 -4.13
CA THR A 47 -18.95 -8.41 -2.82
C THR A 47 -18.01 -7.79 -1.79
N ASP A 48 -18.51 -6.80 -1.05
CA ASP A 48 -17.86 -6.24 0.13
C ASP A 48 -18.58 -6.73 1.39
N SER A 49 -17.98 -7.69 2.09
CA SER A 49 -18.61 -8.33 3.26
C SER A 49 -17.57 -8.54 4.35
N TYR A 50 -17.75 -7.86 5.48
CA TYR A 50 -16.83 -7.94 6.62
C TYR A 50 -17.54 -7.70 7.96
N ASN A 51 -16.89 -8.14 9.02
CA ASN A 51 -17.16 -7.64 10.36
C ASN A 51 -16.15 -6.52 10.69
N GLU A 52 -16.61 -5.44 11.28
CA GLU A 52 -15.78 -4.31 11.68
C GLU A 52 -15.77 -4.14 13.20
N LEU A 53 -14.61 -3.80 13.74
CA LEU A 53 -14.42 -3.42 15.12
C LEU A 53 -13.66 -2.10 15.19
N LYS A 54 -14.35 -1.03 15.64
CA LYS A 54 -13.69 0.23 15.99
C LYS A 54 -13.41 0.26 17.48
N LEU A 55 -12.13 0.32 17.82
CA LEU A 55 -11.63 0.50 19.17
C LEU A 55 -11.21 1.95 19.38
N ILE A 56 -11.71 2.56 20.44
CA ILE A 56 -11.28 3.89 20.86
C ILE A 56 -10.32 3.71 22.02
N ALA A 57 -9.04 4.02 21.79
CA ALA A 57 -7.99 3.92 22.77
C ALA A 57 -7.59 5.30 23.30
N LYS A 58 -7.27 5.38 24.59
CA LYS A 58 -6.81 6.63 25.23
C LYS A 58 -5.68 6.35 26.22
N GLU A 59 -4.71 7.25 26.30
CA GLU A 59 -3.65 7.15 27.32
C GLU A 59 -4.26 7.32 28.73
N LYS A 60 -3.82 6.52 29.71
CA LYS A 60 -4.24 6.71 31.12
C LYS A 60 -3.53 7.91 31.74
N GLY A 61 -2.23 8.05 31.51
CA GLY A 61 -1.41 9.16 31.99
C GLY A 61 -1.08 10.21 30.93
N GLY A 62 -0.18 11.13 31.29
CA GLY A 62 0.45 12.07 30.37
C GLY A 62 -0.55 12.97 29.63
N ASN A 63 -0.39 13.05 28.30
CA ASN A 63 -1.15 13.94 27.43
C ASN A 63 -2.59 13.48 27.19
N ARG A 64 -2.99 12.29 27.71
CA ARG A 64 -4.35 11.74 27.59
C ARG A 64 -4.83 11.67 26.14
N ARG A 65 -3.91 11.41 25.20
CA ARG A 65 -4.18 11.40 23.76
C ARG A 65 -5.06 10.23 23.39
N ARG A 66 -5.83 10.41 22.31
CA ARG A 66 -6.73 9.40 21.75
C ARG A 66 -6.16 8.87 20.44
N MET A 67 -6.40 7.60 20.18
CA MET A 67 -6.16 6.94 18.90
C MET A 67 -7.31 5.97 18.67
N ASP A 68 -7.97 6.05 17.52
CA ASP A 68 -8.93 5.01 17.14
C ASP A 68 -8.22 3.99 16.27
N ILE A 69 -8.57 2.72 16.45
CA ILE A 69 -8.10 1.62 15.61
C ILE A 69 -9.33 0.95 15.01
N ILE A 70 -9.38 0.84 13.70
CA ILE A 70 -10.50 0.24 12.97
C ILE A 70 -9.98 -1.05 12.34
N PHE A 71 -10.59 -2.17 12.70
CA PHE A 71 -10.33 -3.48 12.10
C PHE A 71 -11.50 -3.89 11.22
N ARG A 72 -11.24 -4.42 10.03
CA ARG A 72 -12.18 -5.16 9.20
C ARG A 72 -11.67 -6.58 9.00
N VAL A 73 -12.53 -7.55 9.22
CA VAL A 73 -12.23 -8.97 9.05
C VAL A 73 -13.12 -9.53 7.95
N TYR A 74 -12.46 -9.98 6.89
CA TYR A 74 -13.03 -10.65 5.73
C TYR A 74 -12.73 -12.15 5.80
N ASP A 75 -13.37 -12.94 4.95
CA ASP A 75 -13.09 -14.37 4.83
C ASP A 75 -11.67 -14.65 4.29
N ASP A 76 -11.08 -13.70 3.58
CA ASP A 76 -9.79 -13.80 2.89
C ASP A 76 -8.72 -12.84 3.44
N GLY A 77 -8.96 -12.19 4.58
CA GLY A 77 -7.96 -11.34 5.21
C GLY A 77 -8.46 -10.45 6.33
N VAL A 78 -7.52 -9.73 6.93
CA VAL A 78 -7.77 -8.70 7.93
C VAL A 78 -7.16 -7.39 7.45
N ALA A 79 -7.91 -6.32 7.57
CA ALA A 79 -7.43 -4.97 7.32
C ALA A 79 -7.59 -4.12 8.57
N PHE A 80 -6.63 -3.25 8.86
CA PHE A 80 -6.78 -2.29 9.94
C PHE A 80 -6.14 -0.95 9.62
N ARG A 81 -6.65 0.11 10.23
CA ARG A 81 -6.11 1.46 10.11
C ARG A 81 -6.34 2.26 11.38
N TYR A 82 -5.72 3.43 11.43
CA TYR A 82 -5.77 4.30 12.60
C TYR A 82 -6.45 5.61 12.26
N LYS A 83 -7.18 6.16 13.24
CA LYS A 83 -7.47 7.59 13.28
C LYS A 83 -6.57 8.25 14.32
N LEU A 84 -5.69 9.11 13.83
CA LEU A 84 -4.83 9.96 14.63
C LEU A 84 -5.47 11.33 14.79
N TYR A 85 -5.60 11.78 16.03
CA TYR A 85 -6.15 13.09 16.31
C TYR A 85 -5.07 14.17 16.20
N ARG A 86 -5.49 15.38 15.86
CA ARG A 86 -4.63 16.57 15.87
C ARG A 86 -3.96 16.77 17.23
N SER A 87 -2.82 17.46 17.23
CA SER A 87 -2.13 17.83 18.48
C SER A 87 -2.93 18.88 19.26
N ALA A 88 -2.73 18.95 20.57
CA ALA A 88 -3.30 20.03 21.40
C ALA A 88 -2.69 21.39 21.04
N ARG A 89 -1.45 21.41 20.55
CA ARG A 89 -0.81 22.59 19.99
C ARG A 89 -1.20 22.73 18.53
N VAL A 90 -1.80 23.88 18.17
CA VAL A 90 -2.09 24.21 16.77
C VAL A 90 -0.79 24.29 15.99
N GLY A 91 -0.70 23.53 14.90
CA GLY A 91 0.46 23.46 14.03
C GLY A 91 0.52 22.15 13.25
N ASN A 92 1.57 21.98 12.45
CA ASN A 92 1.82 20.76 11.70
C ASN A 92 2.43 19.70 12.63
N ARG A 93 1.65 18.72 13.04
CA ARG A 93 2.11 17.52 13.73
C ARG A 93 2.92 16.67 12.74
N GLN A 94 4.04 16.12 13.21
CA GLN A 94 5.02 15.43 12.36
C GLN A 94 5.18 14.00 12.84
N LEU A 95 4.81 13.04 12.00
CA LEU A 95 5.02 11.63 12.25
C LEU A 95 6.44 11.24 11.82
N THR A 96 7.18 10.54 12.68
CA THR A 96 8.54 10.06 12.38
C THR A 96 8.60 8.54 12.23
N LYS A 97 7.70 7.80 12.90
CA LYS A 97 7.65 6.34 12.80
C LYS A 97 6.24 5.80 13.03
N GLU A 98 5.85 4.81 12.25
CA GLU A 98 4.75 3.91 12.59
C GLU A 98 5.33 2.66 13.26
N LEU A 99 4.83 2.32 14.44
CA LEU A 99 5.31 1.23 15.30
C LEU A 99 4.53 -0.07 15.06
N THR A 100 3.76 -0.16 13.98
CA THR A 100 3.01 -1.35 13.58
C THR A 100 3.97 -2.49 13.28
N THR A 101 3.81 -3.63 13.96
CA THR A 101 4.55 -4.86 13.67
C THR A 101 3.65 -5.97 13.14
N PHE A 102 4.28 -6.99 12.55
CA PHE A 102 3.67 -8.24 12.15
C PHE A 102 4.60 -9.37 12.62
N ASN A 103 4.28 -9.96 13.76
CA ASN A 103 5.11 -11.00 14.36
C ASN A 103 4.78 -12.34 13.71
N ILE A 104 5.71 -12.87 12.90
CA ILE A 104 5.51 -14.10 12.14
C ILE A 104 6.14 -15.28 12.89
N PRO A 105 5.40 -16.34 13.24
CA PRO A 105 5.96 -17.47 13.96
C PRO A 105 6.88 -18.30 13.07
N GLY A 106 8.00 -18.76 13.63
CA GLY A 106 8.97 -19.60 12.93
C GLY A 106 9.87 -18.79 11.99
N ASN A 107 10.35 -19.42 10.91
CA ASN A 107 11.18 -18.75 9.91
C ASN A 107 10.70 -19.17 8.51
N PRO A 108 9.46 -18.87 8.08
CA PRO A 108 8.90 -19.37 6.82
C PRO A 108 9.65 -18.88 5.57
N ASP A 109 9.27 -19.42 4.40
CA ASP A 109 9.69 -18.81 3.13
C ASP A 109 8.92 -17.52 2.89
N ALA A 110 9.62 -16.51 2.37
CA ALA A 110 9.08 -15.23 1.96
C ALA A 110 9.61 -14.83 0.59
N TRP A 111 8.84 -14.04 -0.16
CA TRP A 111 9.28 -13.45 -1.43
C TRP A 111 9.58 -11.99 -1.19
N VAL A 112 10.86 -11.64 -1.29
CA VAL A 112 11.40 -10.34 -0.89
C VAL A 112 11.88 -9.62 -2.13
N VAL A 113 11.51 -8.35 -2.25
CA VAL A 113 12.02 -7.43 -3.28
C VAL A 113 12.59 -6.20 -2.58
N GLU A 114 13.80 -5.77 -2.93
CA GLU A 114 14.42 -4.53 -2.44
C GLU A 114 14.73 -3.64 -3.65
N TYR A 115 13.88 -2.65 -3.89
CA TYR A 115 14.01 -1.77 -5.06
C TYR A 115 15.25 -0.88 -4.95
N ASP A 116 15.97 -0.71 -6.05
CA ASP A 116 17.23 0.05 -6.15
C ASP A 116 18.24 -0.21 -5.03
N GLY A 117 18.31 -1.46 -4.56
CA GLY A 117 19.21 -1.89 -3.49
C GLY A 117 18.75 -1.46 -2.09
N GLY A 118 17.44 -1.36 -1.87
CA GLY A 118 16.85 -1.02 -0.57
C GLY A 118 16.72 0.48 -0.36
N LYS A 119 16.16 1.20 -1.34
CA LYS A 119 15.89 2.64 -1.24
C LYS A 119 14.40 2.94 -1.21
N TYR A 120 14.05 4.02 -0.52
CA TYR A 120 12.68 4.55 -0.49
C TYR A 120 12.30 5.30 -1.77
N THR A 121 13.29 5.81 -2.52
CA THR A 121 13.09 6.46 -3.81
C THR A 121 13.55 5.51 -4.91
N SER A 122 12.60 4.94 -5.64
CA SER A 122 12.85 4.00 -6.74
C SER A 122 11.68 3.99 -7.73
N ALA A 123 11.91 3.40 -8.90
CA ALA A 123 10.84 3.11 -9.87
C ALA A 123 9.96 1.91 -9.49
N GLN A 124 10.30 1.20 -8.40
CA GLN A 124 9.67 -0.05 -7.97
C GLN A 124 9.81 -1.21 -8.96
N GLU A 125 10.94 -1.28 -9.66
CA GLU A 125 11.24 -2.30 -10.66
C GLU A 125 12.39 -3.21 -10.16
N ALA A 126 12.04 -4.40 -9.66
CA ALA A 126 13.01 -5.42 -9.28
C ALA A 126 12.36 -6.80 -9.19
N GLU A 127 13.19 -7.85 -9.20
CA GLU A 127 12.72 -9.24 -9.06
C GLU A 127 12.40 -9.59 -7.60
N PHE A 128 11.32 -10.35 -7.40
CA PHE A 128 11.01 -10.97 -6.11
C PHE A 128 11.82 -12.24 -5.93
N MET A 129 12.61 -12.28 -4.87
CA MET A 129 13.48 -13.41 -4.55
C MET A 129 12.92 -14.22 -3.39
N GLN A 130 12.81 -15.54 -3.56
CA GLN A 130 12.47 -16.43 -2.45
C GLN A 130 13.63 -16.46 -1.45
N ARG A 131 13.33 -16.15 -0.19
CA ARG A 131 14.25 -16.13 0.95
C ARG A 131 13.59 -16.77 2.16
N ARG A 132 14.40 -17.16 3.15
CA ARG A 132 13.89 -17.40 4.50
C ARG A 132 13.61 -16.07 5.18
N LEU A 133 12.62 -16.01 6.05
CA LEU A 133 12.18 -14.79 6.71
C LEU A 133 13.31 -14.07 7.47
N ASP A 134 14.25 -14.82 8.04
CA ASP A 134 15.44 -14.29 8.74
C ASP A 134 16.46 -13.57 7.84
N TYR A 135 16.23 -13.54 6.53
CA TYR A 135 16.88 -12.59 5.62
C TYR A 135 16.52 -11.14 5.94
N VAL A 136 15.29 -10.88 6.40
CA VAL A 136 14.82 -9.52 6.69
C VAL A 136 15.47 -9.03 7.98
N THR A 137 16.16 -7.90 7.87
CA THR A 137 16.89 -7.27 8.98
C THR A 137 16.39 -5.84 9.22
N ASP A 138 17.02 -5.15 10.17
CA ASP A 138 16.84 -3.72 10.42
C ASP A 138 17.28 -2.84 9.25
N LYS A 139 18.13 -3.37 8.35
CA LYS A 139 18.60 -2.67 7.15
C LYS A 139 17.72 -2.94 5.93
N THR A 140 16.91 -3.99 5.96
CA THR A 140 16.06 -4.36 4.85
C THR A 140 14.95 -3.34 4.64
N ILE A 141 14.71 -2.98 3.38
CA ILE A 141 13.61 -2.12 2.93
C ILE A 141 12.88 -2.90 1.83
N ALA A 142 12.06 -3.87 2.25
CA ALA A 142 11.37 -4.77 1.35
C ALA A 142 10.06 -4.15 0.85
N GLY A 143 9.83 -4.22 -0.46
CA GLY A 143 8.61 -3.74 -1.10
C GLY A 143 7.37 -4.57 -0.77
N LEU A 144 6.22 -4.04 -1.16
CA LEU A 144 4.91 -4.69 -1.05
C LEU A 144 4.40 -5.14 -2.43
N PRO A 145 3.52 -6.16 -2.51
CA PRO A 145 3.07 -7.01 -1.40
C PRO A 145 4.17 -7.94 -0.87
N PHE A 146 4.29 -8.07 0.45
CA PHE A 146 5.25 -8.98 1.08
C PHE A 146 4.62 -10.35 1.31
N LEU A 147 4.98 -11.34 0.47
CA LEU A 147 4.37 -12.67 0.47
C LEU A 147 5.14 -13.64 1.36
N ILE A 148 4.41 -14.43 2.15
CA ILE A 148 4.94 -15.43 3.08
C ILE A 148 4.18 -16.76 2.89
N LYS A 149 4.93 -17.85 2.71
CA LYS A 149 4.39 -19.22 2.80
C LYS A 149 4.58 -19.73 4.23
N GLN A 150 3.59 -19.49 5.09
CA GLN A 150 3.62 -19.85 6.50
C GLN A 150 3.56 -21.38 6.72
N ALA A 151 2.78 -22.07 5.89
CA ALA A 151 2.66 -23.53 5.86
C ALA A 151 2.18 -23.96 4.46
N ASP A 152 2.11 -25.27 4.19
CA ASP A 152 1.68 -25.77 2.87
C ASP A 152 0.29 -25.30 2.45
N ASN A 153 -0.62 -25.13 3.40
CA ASN A 153 -1.98 -24.65 3.22
C ASN A 153 -2.22 -23.26 3.86
N CYS A 154 -1.18 -22.45 4.02
CA CYS A 154 -1.30 -21.12 4.61
C CYS A 154 -0.31 -20.14 3.97
N TRP A 155 -0.88 -19.21 3.20
CA TRP A 155 -0.19 -18.13 2.53
C TRP A 155 -0.68 -16.80 3.08
N ILE A 156 0.24 -15.87 3.29
CA ILE A 156 -0.02 -14.55 3.84
C ILE A 156 0.60 -13.52 2.89
N ALA A 157 -0.11 -12.45 2.55
CA ALA A 157 0.48 -11.29 1.93
C ALA A 157 0.19 -10.04 2.76
N VAL A 158 1.25 -9.31 3.12
CA VAL A 158 1.13 -8.01 3.77
C VAL A 158 1.20 -6.92 2.70
N THR A 159 0.24 -6.00 2.70
CA THR A 159 0.16 -4.87 1.77
C THR A 159 -0.64 -3.70 2.38
N GLU A 160 -0.97 -2.68 1.60
CA GLU A 160 -1.84 -1.57 1.98
C GLU A 160 -2.91 -1.24 0.94
N ALA A 161 -3.90 -0.45 1.37
CA ALA A 161 -4.96 0.11 0.53
C ALA A 161 -5.31 1.53 0.99
N GLU A 162 -5.94 2.34 0.12
CA GLU A 162 -6.34 3.73 0.40
C GLU A 162 -5.14 4.62 0.81
N ILE A 163 -4.05 4.58 0.03
CA ILE A 163 -2.90 5.46 0.26
C ILE A 163 -3.22 6.84 -0.34
N ASP A 164 -3.70 7.75 0.51
CA ASP A 164 -3.94 9.15 0.16
C ASP A 164 -3.31 10.06 1.23
N ASN A 165 -2.52 11.05 0.78
CA ASN A 165 -1.81 12.02 1.61
C ASN A 165 -1.06 11.40 2.82
N TYR A 166 -0.46 10.23 2.63
CA TYR A 166 0.31 9.50 3.64
C TYR A 166 1.52 8.79 3.00
N ALA A 167 2.54 8.47 3.78
CA ALA A 167 3.73 7.78 3.29
C ALA A 167 3.42 6.29 3.02
N GLY A 168 3.73 5.79 1.82
CA GLY A 168 3.76 4.36 1.56
C GLY A 168 4.79 3.64 2.45
N PHE A 169 4.56 2.36 2.74
CA PHE A 169 5.42 1.60 3.65
C PHE A 169 6.14 0.43 2.99
N TYR A 170 7.25 0.06 3.63
CA TYR A 170 8.08 -1.09 3.32
C TYR A 170 8.17 -2.02 4.54
N ILE A 171 8.64 -3.25 4.33
CA ILE A 171 8.87 -4.23 5.40
C ILE A 171 10.35 -4.27 5.76
N GLY A 172 10.65 -4.23 7.06
CA GLY A 172 11.95 -4.52 7.64
C GLY A 172 11.78 -5.13 9.03
N THR A 173 12.81 -5.06 9.89
CA THR A 173 12.67 -5.33 11.33
C THR A 173 13.20 -4.17 12.17
N ASN A 174 13.03 -4.23 13.50
CA ASN A 174 13.73 -3.36 14.45
C ASN A 174 14.91 -4.08 15.11
N GLY A 175 15.52 -5.05 14.41
CA GLY A 175 16.59 -5.92 14.93
C GLY A 175 16.07 -7.15 15.68
N GLU A 176 14.76 -7.26 15.91
CA GLU A 176 14.13 -8.45 16.47
C GLU A 176 13.79 -9.45 15.36
N LYS A 177 14.21 -10.72 15.55
CA LYS A 177 13.96 -11.79 14.58
C LYS A 177 12.46 -12.03 14.40
N ASN A 178 12.03 -12.14 13.15
CA ASN A 178 10.65 -12.44 12.73
C ASN A 178 9.57 -11.44 13.21
N GLN A 179 9.98 -10.33 13.81
CA GLN A 179 9.13 -9.18 14.05
C GLN A 179 9.28 -8.23 12.86
N LEU A 180 8.45 -8.46 11.84
CA LEU A 180 8.38 -7.52 10.73
C LEU A 180 7.79 -6.20 11.24
N THR A 181 8.27 -5.07 10.73
CA THR A 181 7.76 -3.74 11.08
C THR A 181 7.48 -2.94 9.82
N THR A 182 6.50 -2.05 9.90
CA THR A 182 6.32 -1.02 8.88
C THR A 182 7.50 -0.05 8.88
N LYS A 183 8.05 0.22 7.71
CA LYS A 183 9.04 1.27 7.44
C LYS A 183 8.45 2.29 6.48
N LEU A 184 7.93 3.39 7.02
CA LEU A 184 7.35 4.46 6.21
C LEU A 184 8.44 5.19 5.41
N SER A 185 8.15 5.48 4.15
CA SER A 185 9.02 6.31 3.31
C SER A 185 9.19 7.72 3.91
N PRO A 186 10.42 8.25 4.03
CA PRO A 186 10.64 9.63 4.43
C PRO A 186 10.10 10.63 3.41
N LEU A 187 9.74 11.83 3.90
CA LEU A 187 9.48 12.94 3.00
C LEU A 187 10.75 13.28 2.19
N PRO A 188 10.60 13.83 0.97
CA PRO A 188 11.73 14.29 0.19
C PRO A 188 12.67 15.20 1.01
N GLY A 189 13.95 14.83 1.07
CA GLY A 189 14.99 15.55 1.80
C GLY A 189 15.15 15.17 3.28
N GLU A 190 14.29 14.30 3.84
CA GLU A 190 14.47 13.72 5.18
C GLU A 190 15.23 12.38 5.08
N ASP A 191 15.95 12.02 6.14
CA ASP A 191 16.58 10.70 6.26
C ASP A 191 15.57 9.62 6.75
N GLU A 192 16.01 8.37 6.87
CA GLU A 192 15.15 7.27 7.34
C GLU A 192 14.60 7.48 8.76
N GLN A 193 15.21 8.31 9.59
CA GLN A 193 14.72 8.64 10.94
C GLN A 193 13.91 9.95 10.98
N GLY A 194 13.92 10.72 9.90
CA GLY A 194 13.24 12.00 9.77
C GLY A 194 11.73 11.92 9.60
N VAL A 195 11.11 13.02 9.20
CA VAL A 195 9.65 13.14 9.09
C VAL A 195 9.10 12.32 7.91
N LYS A 196 8.02 11.58 8.16
CA LYS A 196 7.31 10.73 7.19
C LYS A 196 6.02 11.37 6.69
N VAL A 197 5.27 11.96 7.63
CA VAL A 197 3.95 12.56 7.35
C VAL A 197 3.78 13.84 8.17
N ARG A 198 3.10 14.83 7.60
CA ARG A 198 2.77 16.11 8.23
C ARG A 198 1.26 16.33 8.17
N PHE A 199 0.64 16.65 9.30
CA PHE A 199 -0.81 16.87 9.37
C PHE A 199 -1.17 17.86 10.49
N ALA A 200 -2.18 18.70 10.26
CA ALA A 200 -2.65 19.69 11.23
C ALA A 200 -4.00 19.30 11.88
N ASP A 201 -4.87 18.66 11.09
CA ASP A 201 -6.17 18.16 11.54
C ASP A 201 -6.14 16.67 11.83
N ASP A 202 -7.27 16.08 12.21
CA ASP A 202 -7.36 14.62 12.34
C ASP A 202 -6.96 13.94 11.03
N MET A 203 -6.23 12.84 11.13
CA MET A 203 -5.75 12.07 9.99
C MET A 203 -6.16 10.60 10.13
N ILE A 204 -6.51 9.99 9.01
CA ILE A 204 -6.74 8.56 8.90
C ILE A 204 -5.57 7.97 8.13
N THR A 205 -4.99 6.89 8.63
CA THR A 205 -3.91 6.20 7.92
C THR A 205 -4.47 5.35 6.78
N PRO A 206 -3.65 4.99 5.78
CA PRO A 206 -3.99 3.90 4.87
C PRO A 206 -4.26 2.62 5.66
N TRP A 207 -4.95 1.68 5.01
CA TRP A 207 -5.15 0.36 5.56
C TRP A 207 -3.84 -0.42 5.54
N ARG A 208 -3.53 -1.12 6.64
CA ARG A 208 -2.62 -2.25 6.67
C ARG A 208 -3.43 -3.49 6.42
N VAL A 209 -3.06 -4.26 5.40
CA VAL A 209 -3.82 -5.41 4.92
C VAL A 209 -2.99 -6.66 5.06
N ILE A 210 -3.56 -7.67 5.71
CA ILE A 210 -3.02 -9.02 5.84
C ILE A 210 -3.98 -9.94 5.10
N MET A 211 -3.65 -10.25 3.85
CA MET A 211 -4.40 -11.20 3.04
C MET A 211 -4.01 -12.62 3.46
N VAL A 212 -4.98 -13.54 3.54
CA VAL A 212 -4.76 -14.92 3.98
C VAL A 212 -5.46 -15.87 3.02
N GLY A 213 -4.71 -16.86 2.53
CA GLY A 213 -5.23 -17.87 1.62
C GLY A 213 -4.64 -19.24 1.91
N ASN A 214 -5.39 -20.30 1.60
CA ASN A 214 -4.86 -21.67 1.68
C ASN A 214 -3.95 -22.04 0.49
N THR A 215 -4.02 -21.27 -0.60
CA THR A 215 -3.15 -21.32 -1.77
C THR A 215 -2.80 -19.90 -2.20
N PRO A 216 -1.70 -19.67 -2.94
CA PRO A 216 -1.38 -18.32 -3.44
C PRO A 216 -2.43 -17.80 -4.42
N GLY A 217 -3.12 -18.68 -5.16
CA GLY A 217 -4.20 -18.30 -6.08
C GLY A 217 -5.36 -17.58 -5.39
N ARG A 218 -5.68 -17.94 -4.14
CA ARG A 218 -6.73 -17.25 -3.36
C ARG A 218 -6.40 -15.79 -3.08
N LEU A 219 -5.11 -15.44 -2.98
CA LEU A 219 -4.68 -14.05 -2.80
C LEU A 219 -4.93 -13.23 -4.08
N ILE A 220 -4.81 -13.86 -5.26
CA ILE A 220 -5.07 -13.22 -6.56
C ILE A 220 -6.56 -12.95 -6.73
N GLU A 221 -7.40 -13.90 -6.36
CA GLU A 221 -8.87 -13.81 -6.45
C GLU A 221 -9.47 -12.78 -5.49
N SER A 222 -8.78 -12.45 -4.39
CA SER A 222 -9.28 -11.54 -3.36
C SER A 222 -9.58 -10.14 -3.90
N GLU A 223 -10.70 -9.55 -3.47
CA GLU A 223 -11.08 -8.16 -3.79
C GLU A 223 -10.87 -7.20 -2.60
N ILE A 224 -10.25 -7.68 -1.51
CA ILE A 224 -10.08 -6.92 -0.26
C ILE A 224 -9.44 -5.54 -0.50
N ILE A 225 -8.47 -5.44 -1.41
CA ILE A 225 -7.80 -4.16 -1.71
C ILE A 225 -8.78 -3.17 -2.34
N GLN A 226 -9.63 -3.61 -3.28
CA GLN A 226 -10.63 -2.72 -3.89
C GLN A 226 -11.70 -2.30 -2.88
N ASN A 227 -12.20 -3.24 -2.06
CA ASN A 227 -13.23 -2.99 -1.04
C ASN A 227 -12.79 -2.01 0.07
N LEU A 228 -11.49 -1.84 0.26
CA LEU A 228 -10.94 -0.91 1.25
C LEU A 228 -10.78 0.53 0.73
N ASN A 229 -11.03 0.78 -0.56
CA ASN A 229 -10.95 2.11 -1.15
C ASN A 229 -12.34 2.78 -1.23
N PRO A 230 -12.39 4.13 -1.24
CA PRO A 230 -13.66 4.83 -1.45
C PRO A 230 -14.24 4.53 -2.85
N PRO A 231 -15.58 4.67 -3.01
CA PRO A 231 -16.21 4.59 -4.32
C PRO A 231 -15.60 5.58 -5.33
N CYS A 232 -15.78 5.31 -6.62
CA CYS A 232 -15.28 6.17 -7.68
C CYS A 232 -15.78 7.62 -7.51
N ALA A 233 -14.84 8.57 -7.46
CA ALA A 233 -15.16 9.99 -7.32
C ALA A 233 -15.68 10.65 -8.62
N ILE A 234 -15.56 9.96 -9.76
CA ILE A 234 -15.99 10.46 -11.07
C ILE A 234 -17.50 10.22 -11.22
N ALA A 235 -18.28 11.30 -11.33
CA ALA A 235 -19.74 11.23 -11.40
C ALA A 235 -20.27 10.51 -12.65
N ASP A 236 -19.64 10.72 -13.81
CA ASP A 236 -19.93 9.99 -15.04
C ASP A 236 -18.64 9.39 -15.62
N PRO A 237 -18.38 8.10 -15.35
CA PRO A 237 -17.20 7.42 -15.87
C PRO A 237 -17.45 6.69 -17.20
N SER A 238 -18.58 6.90 -17.88
CA SER A 238 -18.96 6.14 -19.09
C SER A 238 -18.01 6.33 -20.29
N TRP A 239 -17.21 7.39 -20.27
CA TRP A 239 -16.17 7.67 -21.27
C TRP A 239 -14.89 6.85 -21.06
N ILE A 240 -14.70 6.24 -19.89
CA ILE A 240 -13.55 5.38 -19.60
C ILE A 240 -13.77 4.04 -20.30
N LYS A 241 -12.96 3.78 -21.32
CA LYS A 241 -13.04 2.57 -22.14
C LYS A 241 -11.74 1.79 -22.00
N PRO A 242 -11.76 0.55 -21.48
CA PRO A 242 -10.59 -0.32 -21.53
C PRO A 242 -10.37 -0.85 -22.96
N GLY A 243 -9.13 -1.17 -23.31
CA GLY A 243 -8.81 -1.77 -24.59
C GLY A 243 -7.31 -1.97 -24.80
N MET A 244 -6.98 -2.63 -25.90
CA MET A 244 -5.59 -2.89 -26.30
C MET A 244 -4.99 -1.65 -27.00
N SER A 245 -3.69 -1.44 -26.80
CA SER A 245 -2.92 -0.39 -27.46
C SER A 245 -1.81 -0.98 -28.30
N ALA A 246 -1.64 -0.50 -29.53
CA ALA A 246 -0.38 -0.65 -30.24
C ALA A 246 0.65 0.27 -29.58
N TRP A 247 1.70 -0.29 -29.00
CA TRP A 247 2.81 0.48 -28.43
C TRP A 247 3.88 0.70 -29.49
N ASP A 248 4.26 1.96 -29.71
CA ASP A 248 5.25 2.33 -30.72
C ASP A 248 6.65 1.72 -30.48
N HIS A 249 7.56 1.99 -31.40
CA HIS A 249 8.89 1.39 -31.47
C HIS A 249 9.84 1.82 -30.34
N TRP A 250 9.39 2.67 -29.40
CA TRP A 250 10.17 2.99 -28.19
C TRP A 250 10.58 1.71 -27.43
N TRP A 251 9.67 0.74 -27.32
CA TRP A 251 9.93 -0.53 -26.62
C TRP A 251 11.05 -1.37 -27.28
N THR A 252 11.33 -1.18 -28.57
CA THR A 252 12.42 -1.88 -29.28
C THR A 252 13.76 -1.16 -29.19
N GLY A 253 13.81 0.02 -28.55
CA GLY A 253 15.04 0.81 -28.36
C GLY A 253 15.44 1.69 -29.54
N ASP A 254 14.54 1.86 -30.53
CA ASP A 254 14.72 2.83 -31.61
C ASP A 254 14.03 4.14 -31.19
N GLU A 255 14.78 5.24 -31.12
CA GLU A 255 14.31 6.45 -30.43
C GLU A 255 13.59 7.47 -31.34
N LYS A 256 13.30 7.14 -32.61
CA LYS A 256 12.82 8.16 -33.56
C LYS A 256 11.31 8.14 -33.77
N VAL A 257 10.60 9.05 -33.11
CA VAL A 257 9.18 9.33 -33.40
C VAL A 257 9.06 9.96 -34.79
N GLU A 258 8.95 9.13 -35.82
CA GLU A 258 8.74 9.57 -37.20
C GLU A 258 7.26 9.40 -37.59
N ILE A 259 6.64 10.48 -38.07
CA ILE A 259 5.20 10.48 -38.44
C ILE A 259 4.80 9.31 -39.37
N PRO A 260 5.59 8.90 -40.38
CA PRO A 260 5.26 7.72 -41.18
C PRO A 260 5.15 6.43 -40.35
N VAL A 261 6.09 6.20 -39.44
CA VAL A 261 6.09 5.01 -38.56
C VAL A 261 4.89 5.03 -37.63
N ILE A 262 4.58 6.18 -37.02
CA ILE A 262 3.40 6.31 -36.16
C ILE A 262 2.10 6.01 -36.93
N LYS A 263 2.00 6.40 -38.21
CA LYS A 263 0.85 6.03 -39.07
C LYS A 263 0.78 4.53 -39.31
N GLU A 264 1.91 3.85 -39.51
CA GLU A 264 1.94 2.39 -39.63
C GLU A 264 1.43 1.70 -38.35
N TYR A 265 1.76 2.21 -37.16
CA TYR A 265 1.21 1.70 -35.90
C TYR A 265 -0.29 1.99 -35.72
N ILE A 266 -0.80 3.11 -36.25
CA ILE A 266 -2.24 3.39 -36.30
C ILE A 266 -2.94 2.40 -37.23
N ASP A 267 -2.38 2.16 -38.41
CA ASP A 267 -2.91 1.20 -39.37
C ASP A 267 -2.91 -0.20 -38.76
N LEU A 268 -1.83 -0.61 -38.09
CA LEU A 268 -1.76 -1.86 -37.33
C LEU A 268 -2.85 -1.96 -36.26
N ALA A 269 -3.02 -0.91 -35.43
CA ALA A 269 -4.06 -0.90 -34.40
C ALA A 269 -5.46 -1.07 -35.04
N SER A 270 -5.71 -0.38 -36.16
CA SER A 270 -6.95 -0.48 -36.92
C SER A 270 -7.17 -1.89 -37.49
N GLU A 271 -6.14 -2.49 -38.11
CA GLU A 271 -6.21 -3.85 -38.67
C GLU A 271 -6.45 -4.91 -37.59
N MET A 272 -5.83 -4.75 -36.41
CA MET A 272 -5.99 -5.65 -35.26
C MET A 272 -7.27 -5.40 -34.45
N GLY A 273 -8.02 -4.33 -34.75
CA GLY A 273 -9.19 -3.91 -33.97
C GLY A 273 -8.85 -3.42 -32.57
N TRP A 274 -7.63 -2.95 -32.34
CA TRP A 274 -7.20 -2.34 -31.08
C TRP A 274 -7.65 -0.88 -31.01
N ALA A 275 -8.20 -0.49 -29.86
CA ALA A 275 -8.83 0.82 -29.71
C ALA A 275 -7.83 1.97 -29.54
N TYR A 276 -6.56 1.66 -29.23
CA TYR A 276 -5.53 2.63 -28.87
C TYR A 276 -4.23 2.44 -29.65
N MET A 277 -3.50 3.53 -29.79
CA MET A 277 -2.10 3.57 -30.20
C MET A 277 -1.41 4.57 -29.26
N LEU A 278 -0.31 4.14 -28.63
CA LEU A 278 0.49 4.95 -27.72
C LEU A 278 1.67 5.52 -28.51
N VAL A 279 1.77 6.85 -28.52
CA VAL A 279 3.01 7.55 -28.88
C VAL A 279 3.74 7.80 -27.56
N ASP A 280 4.84 7.08 -27.33
CA ASP A 280 5.58 7.14 -26.08
C ASP A 280 6.59 8.30 -26.08
N TRP A 281 7.57 8.27 -25.17
CA TRP A 281 8.62 9.26 -24.93
C TRP A 281 9.15 9.89 -26.25
N GLN A 282 9.55 11.17 -26.20
CA GLN A 282 10.21 11.93 -27.28
C GLN A 282 9.31 12.54 -28.39
N TRP A 283 7.98 12.50 -28.25
CA TRP A 283 7.07 13.12 -29.24
C TRP A 283 6.95 14.66 -29.13
N TYR A 284 7.34 15.27 -28.00
CA TYR A 284 7.22 16.72 -27.74
C TYR A 284 8.44 17.27 -26.99
N GLU A 285 8.91 18.45 -27.43
CA GLU A 285 10.04 19.25 -26.90
C GLU A 285 11.47 18.66 -26.93
N PRO A 286 12.52 19.50 -26.89
CA PRO A 286 13.92 19.04 -26.81
C PRO A 286 14.24 18.42 -25.45
N PHE A 287 15.06 17.36 -25.45
CA PHE A 287 15.39 16.52 -24.29
C PHE A 287 15.82 17.28 -23.01
N ASN A 288 15.51 16.69 -21.85
CA ASN A 288 16.08 16.95 -20.51
C ASN A 288 16.48 18.41 -20.23
N LYS A 289 15.58 19.35 -20.49
CA LYS A 289 15.69 20.69 -19.93
C LYS A 289 14.82 20.74 -18.68
N PRO A 290 15.38 20.99 -17.50
CA PRO A 290 14.60 21.19 -16.27
C PRO A 290 13.58 22.31 -16.39
N GLU A 291 13.71 23.18 -17.41
CA GLU A 291 12.82 24.30 -17.70
C GLU A 291 11.67 23.98 -18.69
N ALA A 292 11.59 22.75 -19.22
CA ALA A 292 10.50 22.26 -20.07
C ALA A 292 9.29 21.78 -19.26
#